data_AF-A0A496V8S8-F1
#
_entry.id   AF-A0A496V8S8-F1
#
_cell.length_a   1.000
_cell.length_b   1.000
_cell.length_c   1.000
_cell.angle_alpha   90.00
_cell.angle_beta   90.00
_cell.angle_gamma   90.00
#
_symmetry.space_group_name_H-M   'P 1'
#
loop_
_entity.id
_entity.type
_entity.pdbx_description
1 polymer ?
#
loop_
_entity_poly.entity_id
_entity_poly.type
_entity_poly.pdbx_seq_one_letter_code
_entity_poly.pdbx_strand_id
1 'polypeptide(L)'
;MPGDIDQVGLENLLEDNADLTAWLTVYPHHGGKPGRKNVKAFAARFCEAVKPEIVVFSIRDNDRRFPTKEVVETVEETLDNVRMFSTRSSEVLRQHIEKTGSELHQDGTGHIHLDLESLELSNF
;
A
#
# COMPACT_ATOMS: atom_id res chain seq x y z
N MET A 1 0.65 -8.20 10.46
CA MET A 1 -0.23 -7.75 9.36
C MET A 1 -1.59 -7.38 9.93
N PRO A 2 -2.02 -6.11 9.80
CA PRO A 2 -3.36 -5.71 10.19
C PRO A 2 -4.29 -5.97 9.00
N GLY A 3 -4.64 -7.25 8.77
CA GLY A 3 -5.19 -7.74 7.49
C GLY A 3 -6.22 -6.83 6.83
N ASP A 4 -7.35 -6.63 7.49
CA ASP A 4 -8.47 -5.79 7.03
C ASP A 4 -8.77 -4.71 8.09
N ILE A 5 -7.73 -4.03 8.57
CA ILE A 5 -7.89 -2.97 9.57
C ILE A 5 -8.63 -1.77 8.98
N ASP A 6 -9.57 -1.25 9.73
CA ASP A 6 -10.30 -0.03 9.41
C ASP A 6 -9.78 1.16 10.24
N GLN A 7 -10.46 2.30 10.12
CA GLN A 7 -10.10 3.52 10.86
C GLN A 7 -10.05 3.29 12.37
N VAL A 8 -10.99 2.53 12.94
CA VAL A 8 -11.05 2.29 14.39
C VAL A 8 -9.89 1.42 14.83
N GLY A 9 -9.59 0.37 14.07
CA GLY A 9 -8.43 -0.46 14.35
C GLY A 9 -7.12 0.33 14.28
N LEU A 10 -6.97 1.21 13.28
CA LEU A 10 -5.78 2.05 13.14
C LEU A 10 -5.65 3.03 14.32
N GLU A 11 -6.76 3.65 14.74
CA GLU A 11 -6.80 4.53 15.91
C GLU A 11 -6.37 3.78 17.18
N ASN A 12 -6.89 2.57 17.43
CA ASN A 12 -6.48 1.75 18.57
C ASN A 12 -4.98 1.44 18.57
N LEU A 13 -4.41 1.06 17.41
CA LEU A 13 -2.97 0.79 17.31
C LEU A 13 -2.10 2.02 17.62
N LEU A 14 -2.56 3.20 17.19
CA LEU A 14 -1.87 4.47 17.45
C LEU A 14 -2.00 4.90 18.92
N GLU A 15 -3.15 4.67 19.55
CA GLU A 15 -3.38 4.93 20.98
C GLU A 15 -2.54 4.02 21.88
N ASP A 16 -2.32 2.77 21.47
CA ASP A 16 -1.48 1.79 22.17
C ASP A 16 0.03 2.13 22.08
N ASN A 17 0.41 3.24 21.46
CA ASN A 17 1.81 3.65 21.17
C ASN A 17 2.63 2.54 20.48
N ALA A 18 1.97 1.72 19.66
CA ALA A 18 2.66 0.73 18.86
C ALA A 18 3.54 1.44 17.81
N ASP A 19 4.79 1.00 17.65
CA ASP A 19 5.58 1.36 16.48
C ASP A 19 5.04 0.59 15.28
N LEU A 20 4.40 1.33 14.37
CA LEU A 20 3.81 0.79 13.15
C LEU A 20 4.73 0.90 11.94
N THR A 21 5.93 1.45 12.11
CA THR A 21 6.85 1.66 11.00
C THR A 21 7.29 0.33 10.39
N ALA A 22 7.27 0.26 9.07
CA ALA A 22 7.72 -0.92 8.34
C ALA A 22 8.14 -0.51 6.93
N TRP A 23 9.33 -0.95 6.51
CA TRP A 23 9.84 -0.72 5.14
C TRP A 23 8.90 -1.29 4.06
N LEU A 24 8.17 -2.36 4.36
CA LEU A 24 7.16 -2.97 3.51
C LEU A 24 5.86 -3.15 4.26
N THR A 25 4.74 -2.83 3.61
CA THR A 25 3.41 -3.11 4.12
C THR A 25 2.51 -3.77 3.08
N VAL A 26 1.57 -4.59 3.54
CA VAL A 26 0.44 -5.04 2.73
C VAL A 26 -0.73 -4.14 3.06
N TYR A 27 -1.25 -3.43 2.05
CA TYR A 27 -2.30 -2.46 2.25
C TYR A 27 -3.64 -3.15 2.60
N PRO A 28 -4.38 -2.67 3.62
CA PRO A 28 -5.64 -3.29 4.05
C PRO A 28 -6.71 -3.33 2.97
N HIS A 29 -7.66 -4.26 3.05
CA HIS A 29 -8.82 -4.29 2.15
C HIS A 29 -8.49 -4.35 0.67
N HIS A 30 -7.32 -4.89 0.31
CA HIS A 30 -6.85 -4.97 -1.07
C HIS A 30 -6.64 -3.58 -1.73
N GLY A 31 -6.58 -2.50 -0.94
CA GLY A 31 -6.62 -1.12 -1.46
C GLY A 31 -8.04 -0.58 -1.67
N GLY A 32 -9.01 -1.13 -0.93
CA GLY A 32 -10.40 -0.73 -0.95
C GLY A 32 -10.81 0.19 0.20
N LYS A 33 -12.12 0.24 0.46
CA LYS A 33 -12.68 1.10 1.51
C LYS A 33 -12.45 0.51 2.91
N PRO A 34 -12.01 1.32 3.89
CA PRO A 34 -12.01 0.96 5.30
C PRO A 34 -13.43 1.11 5.88
N GLY A 35 -14.34 0.23 5.44
CA GLY A 35 -15.76 0.30 5.80
C GLY A 35 -16.50 1.49 5.15
N ARG A 36 -17.24 2.28 5.95
CA ARG A 36 -18.05 3.43 5.48
C ARG A 36 -17.31 4.77 5.50
N LYS A 37 -16.03 4.78 5.82
CA LYS A 37 -15.25 6.00 6.09
C LYS A 37 -14.63 6.59 4.81
N ASN A 38 -14.04 7.77 4.96
CA ASN A 38 -13.33 8.48 3.89
C ASN A 38 -12.03 7.74 3.54
N VAL A 39 -11.96 7.22 2.31
CA VAL A 39 -10.84 6.41 1.80
C VAL A 39 -9.53 7.19 1.81
N LYS A 40 -9.53 8.42 1.30
CA LYS A 40 -8.34 9.28 1.23
C LYS A 40 -7.80 9.61 2.61
N ALA A 41 -8.67 9.96 3.56
CA ALA A 41 -8.26 10.27 4.92
C ALA A 41 -7.59 9.07 5.62
N PHE A 42 -8.19 7.89 5.48
CA PHE A 42 -7.60 6.66 6.02
C PHE A 42 -6.29 6.30 5.33
N ALA A 43 -6.23 6.38 4.01
CA ALA A 43 -5.04 6.04 3.23
C ALA A 43 -3.84 6.92 3.62
N ALA A 44 -4.04 8.24 3.70
CA ALA A 44 -3.02 9.17 4.14
C ALA A 44 -2.57 8.84 5.56
N ARG A 45 -3.52 8.69 6.49
CA ARG A 45 -3.21 8.41 7.91
C ARG A 45 -2.46 7.09 8.10
N PHE A 46 -2.83 6.05 7.36
CA PHE A 46 -2.16 4.75 7.37
C PHE A 46 -0.73 4.88 6.84
N CYS A 47 -0.54 5.57 5.71
CA CYS A 47 0.79 5.78 5.12
C CYS A 47 1.69 6.63 6.03
N GLU A 48 1.17 7.67 6.66
CA GLU A 48 1.91 8.50 7.63
C GLU A 48 2.37 7.71 8.86
N ALA A 49 1.55 6.75 9.30
CA ALA A 49 1.85 5.91 10.46
C ALA A 49 2.88 4.82 10.13
N VAL A 50 2.75 4.15 8.98
CA VAL A 50 3.58 3.01 8.61
C VAL A 50 4.87 3.42 7.89
N LYS A 51 4.84 4.52 7.13
CA LYS A 51 5.95 5.06 6.33
C LYS A 51 6.70 4.01 5.48
N PRO A 52 5.99 3.21 4.66
CA PRO A 52 6.62 2.16 3.88
C PRO A 52 7.34 2.70 2.65
N GLU A 53 8.41 2.02 2.27
CA GLU A 53 9.02 2.15 0.93
C GLU A 53 8.32 1.26 -0.09
N ILE A 54 7.66 0.20 0.38
CA ILE A 54 6.94 -0.75 -0.46
C ILE A 54 5.51 -0.96 0.05
N VAL A 55 4.53 -0.75 -0.83
CA VAL A 55 3.12 -1.05 -0.60
C VAL A 55 2.68 -2.20 -1.51
N VAL A 56 2.23 -3.29 -0.91
CA VAL A 56 1.69 -4.45 -1.64
C VAL A 56 0.17 -4.48 -1.52
N PHE A 57 -0.52 -4.50 -2.64
CA PHE A 57 -1.95 -4.75 -2.74
C PHE A 57 -2.19 -6.24 -3.01
N SER A 58 -2.67 -6.95 -2.00
CA SER A 58 -3.05 -8.35 -2.15
C SER A 58 -4.37 -8.46 -2.92
N ILE A 59 -4.39 -8.72 -4.22
CA ILE A 59 -5.64 -8.72 -5.02
C ILE A 59 -6.29 -10.12 -5.04
N ARG A 60 -7.62 -10.17 -4.87
CA ARG A 60 -8.43 -11.41 -5.00
C ARG A 60 -8.71 -11.74 -6.47
N ASP A 61 -9.01 -13.00 -6.76
CA ASP A 61 -9.38 -13.42 -8.11
C ASP A 61 -10.59 -12.62 -8.64
N ASN A 62 -10.47 -12.16 -9.89
CA ASN A 62 -11.48 -11.41 -10.66
C ASN A 62 -11.87 -10.00 -10.18
N ASP A 63 -11.24 -9.40 -9.15
CA ASP A 63 -11.53 -8.01 -8.77
C ASP A 63 -10.44 -7.02 -9.18
N ARG A 64 -10.37 -6.78 -10.50
CA ARG A 64 -9.38 -5.91 -11.16
C ARG A 64 -9.51 -4.41 -10.82
N ARG A 65 -10.54 -4.04 -10.06
CA ARG A 65 -10.85 -2.65 -9.66
C ARG A 65 -10.09 -2.22 -8.40
N PHE A 66 -9.36 -3.15 -7.78
CA PHE A 66 -8.53 -2.91 -6.61
C PHE A 66 -7.04 -2.90 -6.98
N PRO A 67 -6.18 -2.11 -6.29
CA PRO A 67 -6.57 -1.02 -5.41
C PRO A 67 -7.47 0.01 -6.11
N THR A 68 -8.26 0.75 -5.34
CA THR A 68 -9.07 1.82 -5.92
C THR A 68 -8.16 2.97 -6.36
N LYS A 69 -8.60 3.75 -7.35
CA LYS A 69 -7.85 4.92 -7.84
C LYS A 69 -7.50 5.89 -6.72
N GLU A 70 -8.47 6.18 -5.84
CA GLU A 70 -8.27 7.07 -4.69
C GLU A 70 -7.15 6.58 -3.76
N VAL A 71 -7.04 5.27 -3.53
CA VAL A 71 -5.95 4.71 -2.73
C VAL A 71 -4.62 4.86 -3.42
N VAL A 72 -4.49 4.47 -4.70
CA VAL A 72 -3.22 4.58 -5.45
C VAL A 72 -2.73 6.01 -5.47
N GLU A 73 -3.60 6.96 -5.81
CA GLU A 73 -3.24 8.38 -5.87
C GLU A 73 -2.87 8.92 -4.48
N THR A 74 -3.59 8.54 -3.42
CA THR A 74 -3.27 9.01 -2.07
C THR A 74 -1.94 8.42 -1.56
N VAL A 75 -1.65 7.16 -1.85
CA VAL A 75 -0.37 6.52 -1.47
C VAL A 75 0.79 7.26 -2.13
N GLU A 76 0.71 7.51 -3.43
CA GLU A 76 1.73 8.25 -4.20
C GLU A 76 1.88 9.70 -3.72
N GLU A 77 0.77 10.37 -3.37
CA GLU A 77 0.79 11.74 -2.83
C GLU A 77 1.38 11.83 -1.42
N THR A 78 1.31 10.74 -0.63
CA THR A 78 1.70 10.75 0.80
C THR A 78 3.13 10.28 1.02
N LEU A 79 3.66 9.41 0.15
CA LEU A 79 4.95 8.75 0.34
C LEU A 79 5.89 9.10 -0.81
N ASP A 80 7.08 9.59 -0.47
CA ASP A 80 8.13 9.85 -1.46
C ASP A 80 8.77 8.53 -1.94
N ASN A 81 8.99 8.38 -3.25
CA ASN A 81 9.67 7.24 -3.88
C ASN A 81 9.09 5.86 -3.52
N VAL A 82 7.78 5.77 -3.24
CA VAL A 82 7.13 4.51 -2.89
C VAL A 82 7.03 3.55 -4.08
N ARG A 83 7.26 2.27 -3.83
CA ARG A 83 7.00 1.20 -4.81
C ARG A 83 5.67 0.53 -4.51
N MET A 84 4.80 0.47 -5.50
CA MET A 84 3.48 -0.15 -5.39
C MET A 84 3.43 -1.43 -6.21
N PHE A 85 2.99 -2.52 -5.59
CA PHE A 85 2.88 -3.84 -6.22
C PHE A 85 1.48 -4.41 -6.07
N SER A 86 0.91 -4.98 -7.12
CA SER A 86 -0.28 -5.82 -7.03
C SER A 86 0.12 -7.29 -7.11
N THR A 87 -0.40 -8.15 -6.22
CA THR A 87 -0.07 -9.59 -6.26
C THR A 87 -0.70 -10.32 -7.46
N ARG A 88 -1.64 -9.67 -8.15
CA ARG A 88 -2.32 -10.11 -9.38
C ARG A 88 -2.69 -8.88 -10.21
N SER A 89 -3.11 -9.07 -11.47
CA SER A 89 -3.44 -7.95 -12.36
C SER A 89 -4.54 -7.04 -11.81
N SER A 90 -4.23 -5.76 -11.77
CA SER A 90 -5.03 -4.62 -11.37
C SER A 90 -5.11 -3.65 -12.55
N GLU A 91 -6.32 -3.42 -13.06
CA GLU A 91 -6.51 -2.44 -14.12
C GLU A 91 -6.15 -1.03 -13.66
N VAL A 92 -6.44 -0.71 -12.40
CA VAL A 92 -6.20 0.61 -11.82
C VAL A 92 -4.70 0.89 -11.69
N LEU A 93 -3.93 -0.04 -11.11
CA LEU A 93 -2.48 0.16 -10.95
C LEU A 93 -1.79 0.23 -12.31
N ARG A 94 -2.18 -0.64 -13.26
CA ARG A 94 -1.69 -0.59 -14.64
C ARG A 94 -1.98 0.75 -15.31
N GLN A 95 -3.22 1.25 -15.23
CA GLN A 95 -3.58 2.55 -15.80
C GLN A 95 -2.79 3.69 -15.14
N HIS A 96 -2.52 3.60 -13.83
CA HIS A 96 -1.71 4.58 -13.13
C HIS A 96 -0.25 4.58 -13.63
N ILE A 97 0.36 3.39 -13.80
CA ILE A 97 1.69 3.22 -14.40
C ILE A 97 1.73 3.82 -15.81
N GLU A 98 0.78 3.44 -16.67
CA GLU A 98 0.70 3.94 -18.05
C GLU A 98 0.52 5.47 -18.11
N LYS A 99 -0.25 6.04 -17.17
CA LYS A 99 -0.51 7.48 -17.09
C LYS A 99 0.70 8.28 -16.60
N THR A 100 1.43 7.76 -15.62
CA THR A 100 2.54 8.48 -14.96
C THR A 100 3.88 8.20 -15.64
N GLY A 101 3.99 7.09 -16.37
CA GLY A 101 5.28 6.59 -16.87
C GLY A 101 6.20 6.11 -15.74
N SER A 102 5.67 5.86 -14.53
CA SER A 102 6.46 5.44 -13.39
C SER A 102 7.05 4.05 -13.60
N GLU A 103 8.37 3.93 -13.47
CA GLU A 103 9.10 2.65 -13.50
C GLU A 103 9.19 1.99 -12.12
N LEU A 104 8.68 2.66 -11.06
CA LEU A 104 8.76 2.18 -9.68
C LEU A 104 7.70 1.13 -9.34
N HIS A 105 6.55 1.16 -10.02
CA HIS A 105 5.41 0.32 -9.67
C HIS A 105 5.25 -0.85 -10.65
N GLN A 106 4.62 -1.92 -10.17
CA GLN A 106 4.46 -3.13 -10.97
C GLN A 106 3.04 -3.70 -10.81
N ASP A 107 2.37 -3.91 -11.95
CA ASP A 107 1.12 -4.63 -12.03
C ASP A 107 1.31 -6.11 -12.41
N GLY A 108 0.54 -7.00 -11.77
CA GLY A 108 0.31 -8.35 -12.30
C GLY A 108 1.28 -9.44 -11.83
N THR A 109 0.95 -10.68 -12.21
CA THR A 109 1.64 -11.91 -11.79
C THR A 109 3.09 -11.93 -12.25
N GLY A 110 3.98 -11.71 -11.29
CA GLY A 110 5.42 -11.96 -11.35
C GLY A 110 5.92 -12.27 -9.93
N HIS A 111 7.19 -12.61 -9.80
CA HIS A 111 7.81 -12.74 -8.48
C HIS A 111 8.29 -11.34 -8.05
N ILE A 112 7.89 -10.89 -6.86
CA ILE A 112 8.59 -9.80 -6.19
C ILE A 112 9.83 -10.44 -5.57
N HIS A 113 10.99 -10.25 -6.20
CA HIS A 113 12.26 -10.69 -5.61
C HIS A 113 12.72 -9.61 -4.64
N LEU A 114 12.48 -9.84 -3.35
CA LEU A 114 12.99 -8.99 -2.28
C LEU A 114 14.39 -9.48 -1.95
N ASP A 115 15.40 -8.83 -2.51
CA ASP A 115 16.79 -9.06 -2.11
C ASP A 115 17.06 -8.29 -0.81
N LEU A 116 16.85 -9.00 0.31
CA LEU A 116 17.04 -8.48 1.66
C LEU A 116 18.52 -8.28 2.01
N GLU A 117 19.47 -8.79 1.20
CA GLU A 117 20.91 -8.57 1.40
C GLU A 117 21.36 -7.22 0.83
N SER A 118 20.63 -6.71 -0.17
CA SER A 118 20.86 -5.39 -0.78
C SER A 118 20.22 -4.22 -0.02
N LEU A 119 19.30 -4.51 0.91
CA LEU A 119 18.84 -3.55 1.91
C LEU A 119 19.95 -3.43 2.94
N GLU A 120 20.95 -2.58 2.66
CA GLU A 120 21.75 -2.03 3.74
C GLU A 120 20.75 -1.35 4.69
N LEU A 121 20.37 -2.08 5.74
CA LEU A 121 19.78 -1.51 6.94
C LEU A 121 20.82 -0.50 7.40
N SER A 122 20.67 0.73 6.94
CA SER A 122 21.46 1.86 7.36
C SER A 122 21.18 1.98 8.85
N ASN A 123 22.15 1.44 9.61
CA ASN A 123 22.16 1.25 11.05
C ASN A 123 21.16 2.14 11.81
N PHE A 124 20.12 1.51 12.36
CA PHE A 124 19.44 2.03 13.55
C PHE A 124 20.25 1.64 14.80
#